data_AF-A0A8T6Q1H3-F1
#
_entry.id   AF-A0A8T6Q1H3-F1
#
_cell.length_a   1.000
_cell.length_b   1.000
_cell.length_c   1.000
_cell.angle_alpha   90.00
_cell.angle_beta   90.00
_cell.angle_gamma   90.00
#
_symmetry.space_group_name_H-M   'P 1'
#
loop_
_entity.id
_entity.type
_entity.pdbx_description
1 polymer ?
#
loop_
_entity_poly.entity_id
_entity_poly.type
_entity_poly.pdbx_seq_one_letter_code
_entity_poly.pdbx_strand_id
1 'polypeptide(L)'
;DQNKAKALLLEQRDSQEALEVKRGTDPVVDMCAALFFMNEPKGMMMGGGTWAGQPEPRTYLYHLYLAFMEYHGLGKPLSVNKFSRAIKSAAKEYRASYLTRSINGRAQTNVGYNEKAEEFMPRAYGVESGQSDD
;
A
#
# COMPACT_ATOMS: atom_id res chain seq x y z
N ASP A 1 -43.95 18.76 -12.35
CA ASP A 1 -43.12 17.61 -12.77
C ASP A 1 -42.26 17.04 -11.64
N GLN A 2 -42.69 15.93 -11.04
CA GLN A 2 -41.90 15.22 -10.02
C GLN A 2 -40.60 14.58 -10.55
N ASN A 3 -40.39 14.58 -11.87
CA ASN A 3 -39.20 14.02 -12.50
C ASN A 3 -37.97 14.94 -12.46
N LYS A 4 -38.16 16.26 -12.28
CA LYS A 4 -37.03 17.21 -12.16
C LYS A 4 -36.34 17.15 -10.80
N ALA A 5 -37.10 16.92 -9.72
CA ALA A 5 -36.54 16.78 -8.37
C ALA A 5 -35.76 15.47 -8.20
N LYS A 6 -36.19 14.39 -8.87
CA LYS A 6 -35.47 13.10 -8.86
C LYS A 6 -34.18 13.14 -9.67
N ALA A 7 -34.14 13.90 -10.78
CA ALA A 7 -32.92 14.07 -11.57
C ALA A 7 -31.84 14.84 -10.80
N LEU A 8 -32.21 15.91 -10.09
CA LEU A 8 -31.28 16.67 -9.25
C LEU A 8 -30.75 15.86 -8.05
N LEU A 9 -31.53 14.94 -7.51
CA LEU A 9 -31.07 14.03 -6.44
C LEU A 9 -30.13 12.93 -6.95
N LEU A 10 -30.28 12.49 -8.22
CA LEU A 10 -29.35 11.57 -8.86
C LEU A 10 -28.02 12.25 -9.19
N GLU A 11 -28.06 13.49 -9.68
CA GLU A 11 -26.86 14.30 -9.90
C GLU A 11 -26.17 14.68 -8.58
N GLN A 12 -26.93 14.88 -7.50
CA GLN A 12 -26.37 15.01 -6.15
C GLN A 12 -25.77 13.70 -5.63
N ARG A 13 -26.35 12.55 -5.96
CA ARG A 13 -25.79 11.25 -5.56
C ARG A 13 -24.49 10.95 -6.30
N ASP A 14 -24.43 11.29 -7.59
CA ASP A 14 -23.20 11.21 -8.38
C ASP A 14 -22.17 12.24 -7.87
N SER A 15 -22.60 13.36 -7.29
CA SER A 15 -21.69 14.30 -6.63
C SER A 15 -21.13 13.78 -5.30
N GLN A 16 -21.87 12.95 -4.56
CA GLN A 16 -21.35 12.26 -3.36
C GLN A 16 -20.40 11.11 -3.72
N GLU A 17 -20.61 10.43 -4.85
CA GLU A 17 -19.64 9.46 -5.39
C GLU A 17 -18.44 10.16 -6.09
N ALA A 18 -18.58 11.46 -6.40
CA ALA A 18 -17.52 12.32 -6.94
C ALA A 18 -16.80 13.20 -5.87
N LEU A 19 -17.08 12.97 -4.58
CA LEU A 19 -16.55 13.77 -3.46
C LEU A 19 -15.59 13.02 -2.52
N GLU A 20 -15.02 11.89 -2.91
CA GLU A 20 -13.70 11.46 -2.41
C GLU A 20 -12.59 12.06 -3.27
N VAL A 21 -12.53 13.39 -3.21
CA VAL A 21 -11.37 14.27 -3.38
C VAL A 21 -10.14 13.63 -4.04
N LYS A 22 -9.99 13.81 -5.36
CA LYS A 22 -8.68 13.82 -6.01
C LYS A 22 -7.75 14.83 -5.30
N ARG A 23 -6.67 14.37 -4.65
CA ARG A 23 -5.44 15.11 -4.28
C ARG A 23 -4.52 14.17 -3.48
N GLY A 24 -3.28 13.83 -3.81
CA GLY A 24 -2.36 14.06 -4.93
C GLY A 24 -1.28 12.95 -4.84
N THR A 25 -0.58 12.67 -5.94
CA THR A 25 0.32 11.49 -6.13
C THR A 25 -0.36 10.10 -6.03
N ASP A 26 0.14 9.12 -6.79
CA ASP A 26 -0.31 7.72 -6.73
C ASP A 26 0.09 7.16 -5.35
N PRO A 27 -0.81 6.55 -4.54
CA PRO A 27 -0.45 6.01 -3.23
C PRO A 27 0.78 5.08 -3.23
N VAL A 28 1.04 4.42 -4.36
CA VAL A 28 2.24 3.59 -4.53
C VAL A 28 3.50 4.44 -4.69
N VAL A 29 3.40 5.60 -5.35
CA VAL A 29 4.47 6.59 -5.44
C VAL A 29 4.74 7.21 -4.07
N ASP A 30 3.71 7.56 -3.30
CA ASP A 30 3.90 8.12 -1.95
C ASP A 30 4.55 7.10 -1.01
N MET A 31 4.09 5.84 -1.05
CA MET A 31 4.68 4.76 -0.27
C MET A 31 6.17 4.55 -0.61
N CYS A 32 6.64 4.85 -1.83
CA CYS A 32 8.06 4.73 -2.18
C CYS A 32 8.98 5.60 -1.32
N ALA A 33 8.49 6.65 -0.66
CA ALA A 33 9.28 7.42 0.31
C ALA A 33 9.72 6.58 1.53
N ALA A 34 8.98 5.51 1.86
CA ALA A 34 9.28 4.55 2.92
C ALA A 34 10.03 3.31 2.42
N LEU A 35 10.43 3.29 1.14
CA LEU A 35 11.10 2.15 0.51
C LEU A 35 12.52 2.51 0.05
N PHE A 36 13.30 1.48 -0.22
CA PHE A 36 14.53 1.58 -1.01
C PHE A 36 14.63 0.41 -1.98
N PHE A 37 15.38 0.60 -3.06
CA PHE A 37 15.58 -0.40 -4.12
C PHE A 37 17.04 -0.88 -4.11
N MET A 38 17.25 -2.18 -3.97
CA MET A 38 18.55 -2.83 -4.02
C MET A 38 18.98 -3.13 -5.46
N ASN A 39 20.29 -3.36 -5.67
CA ASN A 39 20.81 -3.75 -6.97
C ASN A 39 20.46 -5.20 -7.37
N GLU A 40 20.03 -6.03 -6.41
CA GLU A 40 19.64 -7.43 -6.62
C GLU A 40 18.29 -7.74 -5.96
N PRO A 41 17.49 -8.68 -6.52
CA PRO A 41 16.17 -9.05 -5.99
C PRO A 41 16.25 -9.97 -4.76
N LYS A 42 16.87 -9.48 -3.69
CA LYS A 42 17.09 -10.16 -2.40
C LYS A 42 16.29 -9.54 -1.23
N GLY A 43 15.32 -8.68 -1.54
CA GLY A 43 14.50 -7.98 -0.57
C GLY A 43 13.23 -8.72 -0.17
N MET A 44 12.19 -7.95 0.10
CA MET A 44 10.88 -8.43 0.53
C MET A 44 10.26 -9.38 -0.51
N MET A 45 9.50 -10.34 -0.02
CA MET A 45 8.68 -11.20 -0.88
C MET A 45 7.49 -10.39 -1.40
N MET A 46 7.01 -10.67 -2.61
CA MET A 46 5.85 -9.95 -3.16
C MET A 46 4.58 -10.19 -2.33
N GLY A 47 4.35 -11.45 -1.94
CA GLY A 47 3.12 -11.90 -1.28
C GLY A 47 1.91 -11.96 -2.22
N GLY A 48 0.70 -12.05 -1.65
CA GLY A 48 -0.59 -12.08 -2.37
C GLY A 48 -1.46 -13.30 -2.04
N GLY A 49 -2.78 -13.11 -1.99
CA GLY A 49 -3.77 -14.13 -1.58
C GLY A 49 -4.32 -13.87 -0.16
N THR A 50 -5.50 -14.42 0.16
CA THR A 50 -6.34 -14.03 1.29
C THR A 50 -5.62 -14.01 2.64
N TRP A 51 -5.69 -12.82 3.24
CA TRP A 51 -5.55 -12.44 4.64
C TRP A 51 -6.37 -13.34 5.60
N ALA A 52 -6.04 -14.62 5.68
CA ALA A 52 -6.64 -15.56 6.64
C ALA A 52 -5.88 -15.58 7.99
N GLY A 53 -4.81 -14.79 8.09
CA GLY A 53 -3.94 -14.69 9.25
C GLY A 53 -3.27 -13.32 9.25
N GLN A 54 -2.76 -12.94 10.42
CA GLN A 54 -2.17 -11.64 10.72
C GLN A 54 -1.25 -11.13 9.59
N PRO A 55 -1.34 -9.85 9.20
CA PRO A 55 -0.42 -9.27 8.24
C PRO A 55 1.03 -9.43 8.67
N GLU A 56 1.87 -9.78 7.70
CA GLU A 56 3.32 -9.79 7.84
C GLU A 56 3.95 -8.68 6.97
N PRO A 57 3.77 -7.39 7.30
CA PRO A 57 4.24 -6.26 6.48
C PRO A 57 5.76 -6.14 6.48
N ARG A 58 6.45 -6.77 7.44
CA ARG A 58 7.92 -6.86 7.48
C ARG A 58 8.47 -7.87 6.47
N THR A 59 7.67 -8.85 6.08
CA THR A 59 8.08 -9.94 5.19
C THR A 59 7.62 -9.69 3.75
N TYR A 60 6.39 -9.21 3.59
CA TYR A 60 5.73 -9.12 2.27
C TYR A 60 5.44 -7.68 1.86
N LEU A 61 5.92 -7.30 0.69
CA LEU A 61 5.76 -5.96 0.12
C LEU A 61 4.29 -5.59 -0.11
N TYR A 62 3.46 -6.54 -0.55
CA TYR A 62 2.03 -6.28 -0.70
C TYR A 62 1.35 -6.07 0.65
N HIS A 63 1.77 -6.74 1.72
CA HIS A 63 1.20 -6.54 3.06
C HIS A 63 1.59 -5.18 3.62
N LEU A 64 2.82 -4.73 3.37
CA LEU A 64 3.25 -3.37 3.71
C LEU A 64 2.39 -2.31 3.00
N TYR A 65 2.05 -2.53 1.72
CA TYR A 65 1.12 -1.66 0.99
C TYR A 65 -0.30 -1.65 1.58
N LEU A 66 -0.82 -2.80 2.00
CA LEU A 66 -2.12 -2.85 2.67
C LEU A 66 -2.11 -2.07 4.00
N ALA A 67 -1.05 -2.22 4.80
CA ALA A 67 -0.87 -1.46 6.03
C ALA A 67 -0.79 0.06 5.77
N PHE A 68 -0.06 0.48 4.74
CA PHE A 68 0.00 1.88 4.31
C PHE A 68 -1.39 2.42 3.94
N MET A 69 -2.15 1.67 3.14
CA MET A 69 -3.50 2.08 2.74
C MET A 69 -4.44 2.22 3.94
N GLU A 70 -4.39 1.27 4.87
CA GLU A 70 -5.21 1.27 6.08
C GLU A 70 -4.86 2.43 7.02
N TYR A 71 -3.57 2.65 7.30
CA TYR A 71 -3.10 3.72 8.18
C TYR A 71 -3.50 5.11 7.68
N HIS A 72 -3.42 5.33 6.36
CA HIS A 72 -3.77 6.61 5.75
C HIS A 72 -5.27 6.76 5.44
N GLY A 73 -6.11 5.76 5.79
CA GLY A 73 -7.55 5.79 5.51
C GLY A 73 -7.86 5.90 4.01
N LEU A 74 -6.99 5.35 3.16
CA LEU A 74 -7.15 5.36 1.71
C LEU A 74 -8.18 4.31 1.29
N GLY A 75 -8.82 4.55 0.15
CA GLY A 75 -9.88 3.68 -0.37
C GLY A 75 -9.42 2.26 -0.74
N LYS A 76 -10.18 1.60 -1.61
CA LYS A 76 -9.95 0.19 -1.94
C LYS A 76 -8.52 -0.06 -2.48
N PRO A 77 -7.74 -0.98 -1.88
CA PRO A 77 -6.38 -1.26 -2.34
C PRO A 77 -6.36 -1.88 -3.73
N LEU A 78 -5.28 -1.62 -4.46
CA LEU A 78 -5.00 -2.28 -5.72
C LEU A 78 -4.87 -3.80 -5.52
N SER A 79 -5.31 -4.58 -6.50
CA SER A 79 -4.97 -6.01 -6.53
C SER A 79 -3.46 -6.19 -6.67
N VAL A 80 -2.91 -7.31 -6.21
CA VAL A 80 -1.46 -7.63 -6.27
C VAL A 80 -0.88 -7.35 -7.66
N ASN A 81 -1.59 -7.76 -8.73
CA ASN A 81 -1.15 -7.56 -10.12
C ASN A 81 -1.15 -6.08 -10.53
N LYS A 82 -2.10 -5.28 -10.06
CA LYS A 82 -2.13 -3.84 -10.33
C LYS A 82 -1.04 -3.12 -9.52
N PHE A 83 -0.88 -3.45 -8.25
CA PHE A 83 0.18 -2.93 -7.38
C PHE A 83 1.57 -3.25 -7.94
N SER A 84 1.82 -4.48 -8.41
CA SER A 84 3.09 -4.87 -9.03
C SER A 84 3.46 -4.01 -10.25
N ARG A 85 2.46 -3.63 -11.06
CA ARG A 85 2.66 -2.71 -12.19
C ARG A 85 2.91 -1.28 -11.72
N ALA A 86 2.14 -0.81 -10.73
CA ALA A 86 2.27 0.53 -10.18
C ALA A 86 3.64 0.74 -9.55
N ILE A 87 4.14 -0.19 -8.72
CA ILE A 87 5.44 -0.05 -8.04
C ILE A 87 6.61 -0.07 -9.03
N LYS A 88 6.48 -0.83 -10.12
CA LYS A 88 7.46 -0.79 -11.22
C LYS A 88 7.48 0.56 -11.93
N SER A 89 6.34 1.23 -12.05
CA SER A 89 6.27 2.61 -12.58
C SER A 89 6.86 3.59 -11.59
N ALA A 90 6.43 3.54 -10.33
CA ALA A 90 6.91 4.41 -9.26
C ALA A 90 8.44 4.33 -9.10
N ALA A 91 9.03 3.12 -9.12
CA ALA A 91 10.47 2.95 -9.05
C ALA A 91 11.24 3.79 -10.11
N LYS A 92 10.70 3.91 -11.33
CA LYS A 92 11.33 4.71 -12.40
C LYS A 92 11.32 6.20 -12.09
N GLU A 93 10.28 6.70 -11.43
CA GLU A 93 10.18 8.11 -10.99
C GLU A 93 11.28 8.44 -9.96
N TYR A 94 11.64 7.45 -9.13
CA TYR A 94 12.78 7.52 -8.20
C TYR A 94 14.14 7.20 -8.85
N ARG A 95 14.21 7.10 -10.18
CA ARG A 95 15.41 6.68 -10.94
C ARG A 95 15.99 5.34 -10.49
N ALA A 96 15.13 4.47 -9.94
CA ALA A 96 15.46 3.13 -9.50
C ALA A 96 14.91 2.08 -10.48
N SER A 97 15.45 0.86 -10.39
CA SER A 97 14.95 -0.30 -11.13
C SER A 97 14.20 -1.23 -10.20
N TYR A 98 12.97 -1.63 -10.56
CA TYR A 98 12.24 -2.68 -9.86
C TYR A 98 12.57 -4.05 -10.48
N LEU A 99 13.15 -4.93 -9.67
CA LEU A 99 13.63 -6.26 -10.06
C LEU A 99 12.91 -7.33 -9.25
N THR A 100 12.68 -8.47 -9.90
CA THR A 100 12.08 -9.64 -9.25
C THR A 100 12.79 -10.90 -9.67
N ARG A 101 12.88 -11.89 -8.76
CA ARG A 101 13.25 -13.27 -9.08
C ARG A 101 12.21 -14.25 -8.54
N SER A 102 12.17 -15.45 -9.10
CA SER A 102 11.39 -16.55 -8.54
C SER A 102 12.28 -17.39 -7.62
N ILE A 103 11.79 -17.69 -6.42
CA ILE A 103 12.40 -18.63 -5.47
C ILE A 103 11.29 -19.56 -5.00
N ASN A 104 11.45 -20.87 -5.21
CA ASN A 104 10.49 -21.88 -4.78
C ASN A 104 9.05 -21.54 -5.23
N GLY A 105 8.89 -21.00 -6.45
CA GLY A 105 7.60 -20.59 -7.01
C GLY A 105 7.03 -19.28 -6.47
N ARG A 106 7.75 -18.56 -5.60
CA ARG A 106 7.34 -17.28 -5.03
C ARG A 106 8.19 -16.14 -5.57
N ALA A 107 7.58 -14.99 -5.83
CA ALA A 107 8.29 -13.81 -6.29
C ALA A 107 9.00 -13.09 -5.11
N GLN A 108 10.32 -12.94 -5.21
CA GLN A 108 11.12 -12.06 -4.36
C GLN A 108 11.47 -10.79 -5.12
N THR A 109 11.39 -9.64 -4.45
CA THR A 109 11.65 -8.32 -5.03
C THR A 109 13.03 -7.81 -4.65
N ASN A 110 13.48 -6.71 -5.24
CA ASN A 110 14.65 -5.94 -4.75
C ASN A 110 14.26 -4.81 -3.80
N VAL A 111 13.05 -4.84 -3.22
CA VAL A 111 12.55 -3.75 -2.40
C VAL A 111 12.78 -4.07 -0.92
N GLY A 112 13.27 -3.08 -0.18
CA GLY A 112 13.26 -3.06 1.28
C GLY A 112 12.53 -1.83 1.79
N TYR A 113 12.30 -1.75 3.10
CA TYR A 113 11.66 -0.61 3.76
C TYR A 113 12.65 0.11 4.68
N ASN A 114 12.45 1.42 4.86
CA ASN A 114 13.23 2.24 5.79
C ASN A 114 12.41 2.58 7.04
N GLU A 115 12.99 3.37 7.95
CA GLU A 115 12.38 3.72 9.25
C GLU A 115 11.01 4.39 9.13
N LYS A 116 10.71 5.10 8.03
CA LYS A 116 9.39 5.72 7.81
C LYS A 116 8.27 4.69 7.70
N ALA A 117 8.61 3.46 7.32
CA ALA A 117 7.63 2.39 7.24
C ALA A 117 7.09 1.97 8.61
N GLU A 118 7.84 2.24 9.68
CA GLU A 118 7.43 1.92 11.06
C GLU A 118 6.21 2.75 11.52
N GLU A 119 5.96 3.91 10.91
CA GLU A 119 4.82 4.77 11.24
C GLU A 119 3.47 4.10 10.96
N PHE A 120 3.41 3.30 9.88
CA PHE A 120 2.18 2.68 9.40
C PHE A 120 2.17 1.15 9.50
N MET A 121 3.24 0.53 9.99
CA MET A 121 3.23 -0.90 10.30
C MET A 121 2.41 -1.16 11.59
N PRO A 122 1.45 -2.10 11.57
CA PRO A 122 0.76 -2.53 12.78
C PRO A 122 1.77 -2.96 13.84
N ARG A 123 1.74 -2.29 15.00
CA ARG A 123 2.45 -2.76 16.18
C ARG A 123 1.81 -4.08 16.60
N ALA A 124 2.62 -5.09 16.92
CA ALA A 124 2.09 -6.29 17.52
C ALA A 124 1.36 -5.87 18.81
N TYR A 125 0.05 -6.10 18.86
CA TYR A 125 -0.69 -6.02 20.13
C TYR A 125 -0.05 -7.05 21.07
N GLY A 126 0.69 -6.59 22.08
CA GLY A 126 1.36 -7.46 23.05
C GLY A 126 2.80 -7.12 23.44
N VAL A 127 3.35 -5.97 23.06
CA VAL A 127 4.54 -5.43 23.74
C VAL A 127 4.13 -4.17 24.48
N GLU A 128 3.68 -4.36 25.73
CA GLU A 128 3.77 -3.31 26.73
C GLU A 128 5.23 -2.87 26.75
N SER A 129 5.52 -1.71 26.18
CA SER A 129 6.77 -1.02 26.44
C SER A 129 6.73 -0.67 27.92
N GLY A 130 7.26 -1.58 28.75
CA GLY A 130 7.46 -1.35 30.16
C GLY A 130 8.19 -0.04 30.33
N GLN A 131 7.48 0.95 30.86
CA GLN A 131 8.09 2.06 31.58
C GLN A 131 8.86 1.44 32.75
N SER A 132 10.16 1.24 32.55
CA SER A 132 11.10 1.28 33.66
C SER A 132 11.32 2.75 33.97
N ASP A 133 10.47 3.29 34.85
CA ASP A 133 10.79 4.48 35.61
C ASP A 133 11.86 4.07 36.64
N ASP A 134 13.10 4.50 36.42
CA ASP A 134 14.16 4.61 37.43
C ASP A 134 14.81 6.00 37.28
#